data_AF-A0A378IKA8-F1
#
_entry.id   AF-A0A378IKA8-F1
#
_cell.length_a   1.000
_cell.length_b   1.000
_cell.length_c   1.000
_cell.angle_alpha   90.00
_cell.angle_beta   90.00
_cell.angle_gamma   90.00
#
_symmetry.space_group_name_H-M   'P 1'
#
loop_
_entity.id
_entity.type
_entity.pdbx_description
1 polymer ?
#
loop_
_entity_poly.entity_id
_entity_poly.type
_entity_poly.pdbx_seq_one_letter_code
_entity_poly.pdbx_strand_id
1 'polypeptide(L)'
;MALDPDYFLLETGLNASWQTFTEKEKRIIALKNDQLPRSEDELEQQHITATACKKLLKYKDVNLKFLSQQGESFPATYQEFIYRTAKHFCEYPEKLPEQFIDRLYKYILSDYPCHIATLNYDKLLYEWLIEKKICSGYYGDLVDGIHNTTGNFCHENLLRITKKFGWYLHLHGSPLFKSENDGIRKENIRLSLPEAFDENGEHSHIVLTNTKYKTDVISGSDLLAVYFDFFINALSESNKIISLGYSGFDDHINFEIKKWITNKIMGNTKINSNPKFTIEIVEWDGSNNNQSFWEDKLFPKFNYQTISVHDHIVINIKRLPNILKYDFRLNN
;
A
#
# COMPACT_ATOMS: atom_id res chain seq x y z
N MET A 1 -12.21 9.26 0.75
CA MET A 1 -13.38 9.67 -0.07
C MET A 1 -14.68 8.99 0.32
N ALA A 2 -14.82 7.66 0.21
CA ALA A 2 -16.14 7.04 0.34
C ALA A 2 -16.77 7.06 1.75
N LEU A 3 -15.94 7.12 2.80
CA LEU A 3 -16.36 7.38 4.18
C LEU A 3 -16.40 8.88 4.44
N ASP A 4 -15.24 9.51 4.27
CA ASP A 4 -15.02 10.93 4.48
C ASP A 4 -14.09 11.45 3.37
N PRO A 5 -14.57 12.27 2.44
CA PRO A 5 -13.72 12.92 1.45
C PRO A 5 -12.69 13.81 2.10
N ASP A 6 -13.11 14.69 3.00
CA ASP A 6 -12.28 15.76 3.54
C ASP A 6 -11.14 15.20 4.41
N TYR A 7 -11.43 14.19 5.23
CA TYR A 7 -10.42 13.58 6.11
C TYR A 7 -9.33 12.84 5.34
N PHE A 8 -9.71 12.10 4.29
CA PHE A 8 -8.81 11.26 3.50
C PHE A 8 -8.19 11.99 2.29
N LEU A 9 -8.39 13.31 2.16
CA LEU A 9 -7.61 14.12 1.25
C LEU A 9 -6.15 14.20 1.73
N LEU A 10 -5.21 14.00 0.81
CA LEU A 10 -3.78 14.06 1.13
C LEU A 10 -3.38 15.43 1.74
N GLU A 11 -3.90 16.52 1.19
CA GLU A 11 -3.65 17.88 1.70
C GLU A 11 -4.07 18.03 3.18
N THR A 12 -5.17 17.39 3.59
CA THR A 12 -5.63 17.39 4.99
C THR A 12 -4.61 16.71 5.90
N GLY A 13 -4.11 15.53 5.52
CA GLY A 13 -3.10 14.80 6.31
C GLY A 13 -1.73 15.49 6.32
N LEU A 14 -1.32 16.10 5.21
CA LEU A 14 -0.09 16.90 5.14
C LEU A 14 -0.19 18.14 6.04
N ASN A 15 -1.33 18.86 6.00
CA ASN A 15 -1.55 20.00 6.86
C ASN A 15 -1.62 19.60 8.34
N ALA A 16 -2.32 18.53 8.69
CA ALA A 16 -2.41 18.03 10.06
C ALA A 16 -1.01 17.73 10.64
N SER A 17 -0.18 17.02 9.87
CA SER A 17 1.24 16.78 10.21
C SER A 17 2.01 18.09 10.38
N TRP A 18 1.91 18.99 9.40
CA TRP A 18 2.63 20.27 9.34
C TRP A 18 2.43 21.14 10.59
N GLN A 19 1.21 21.19 11.13
CA GLN A 19 0.90 22.01 12.31
C GLN A 19 1.62 21.54 13.58
N THR A 20 2.11 20.30 13.61
CA THR A 20 2.81 19.75 14.78
C THR A 20 4.30 20.10 14.83
N PHE A 21 4.87 20.62 13.73
CA PHE A 21 6.29 20.98 13.64
C PHE A 21 6.54 22.45 14.03
N THR A 22 7.71 22.69 14.63
CA THR A 22 8.21 24.05 14.90
C THR A 22 8.53 24.79 13.60
N GLU A 23 8.57 26.12 13.63
CA GLU A 23 8.95 26.94 12.47
C GLU A 23 10.34 26.60 11.92
N LYS A 24 11.25 26.16 12.79
CA LYS A 24 12.59 25.70 12.38
C LYS A 24 12.50 24.42 11.55
N GLU A 25 11.70 23.44 11.99
CA GLU A 25 11.53 22.16 11.30
C GLU A 25 10.72 22.32 10.01
N LYS A 26 9.68 23.17 10.03
CA LYS A 26 8.94 23.55 8.83
C LYS A 26 9.86 24.12 7.75
N ARG A 27 10.78 25.02 8.11
CA ARG A 27 11.79 25.54 7.17
C ARG A 27 12.74 24.47 6.63
N ILE A 28 13.07 23.48 7.46
CA ILE A 28 13.85 22.30 7.05
C ILE A 28 13.06 21.53 6.01
N ILE A 29 11.82 21.09 6.31
CA ILE A 29 10.95 20.31 5.44
C ILE A 29 10.63 21.03 4.12
N ALA A 30 10.30 22.33 4.17
CA ALA A 30 9.98 23.13 2.98
C ALA A 30 11.21 23.46 2.12
N LEU A 31 12.42 23.02 2.47
CA LEU A 31 13.65 23.32 1.74
C LEU A 31 13.83 24.83 1.46
N LYS A 32 13.40 25.69 2.39
CA LYS A 32 13.40 27.17 2.32
C LYS A 32 12.41 27.83 1.35
N ASN A 33 11.44 27.08 0.80
CA ASN A 33 10.34 27.68 0.04
C ASN A 33 9.19 28.17 0.94
N ASP A 34 9.25 27.92 2.25
CA ASP A 34 8.25 28.24 3.29
C ASP A 34 6.81 27.79 2.97
N GLN A 35 6.66 26.84 2.02
CA GLN A 35 5.37 26.31 1.60
C GLN A 35 5.22 24.86 2.03
N LEU A 36 4.05 24.56 2.60
CA LEU A 36 3.56 23.20 2.86
C LEU A 36 3.35 22.48 1.52
N PRO A 37 3.97 21.31 1.30
CA PRO A 37 3.61 20.43 0.18
C PRO A 37 2.15 20.02 0.26
N ARG A 38 1.45 20.00 -0.88
CA ARG A 38 0.01 19.67 -0.97
C ARG A 38 -0.29 18.39 -1.74
N SER A 39 0.71 17.81 -2.40
CA SER A 39 0.56 16.63 -3.25
C SER A 39 1.78 15.70 -3.17
N GLU A 40 1.65 14.46 -3.66
CA GLU A 40 2.79 13.54 -3.80
C GLU A 40 3.87 14.11 -4.74
N ASP A 41 3.47 14.85 -5.78
CA ASP A 41 4.37 15.50 -6.74
C ASP A 41 5.19 16.61 -6.07
N GLU A 42 4.56 17.40 -5.20
CA GLU A 42 5.23 18.45 -4.44
C GLU A 42 6.19 17.93 -3.36
N LEU A 43 6.12 16.63 -3.03
CA LEU A 43 7.05 15.95 -2.12
C LEU A 43 8.32 15.43 -2.82
N GLU A 44 8.38 15.48 -4.16
CA GLU A 44 9.51 14.93 -4.94
C GLU A 44 10.86 15.51 -4.48
N GLN A 45 10.97 16.83 -4.38
CA GLN A 45 12.22 17.50 -4.02
C GLN A 45 12.70 17.13 -2.61
N GLN A 46 11.76 17.02 -1.67
CA GLN A 46 12.03 16.60 -0.31
C GLN A 46 12.50 15.16 -0.28
N HIS A 47 11.85 14.27 -1.03
CA HIS A 47 12.25 12.87 -1.11
C HIS A 47 13.67 12.70 -1.68
N ILE A 48 13.98 13.39 -2.79
CA ILE A 48 15.33 13.37 -3.38
C ILE A 48 16.36 13.87 -2.37
N THR A 49 16.07 14.99 -1.71
CA THR A 49 16.98 15.61 -0.74
C THR A 49 17.21 14.70 0.46
N ALA A 50 16.15 14.09 1.00
CA ALA A 50 16.24 13.17 2.13
C ALA A 50 17.09 11.95 1.78
N THR A 51 16.88 11.38 0.59
CA THR A 51 17.65 10.24 0.09
C THR A 51 19.12 10.58 -0.09
N ALA A 52 19.43 11.75 -0.69
CA ALA A 52 20.81 12.20 -0.87
C ALA A 52 21.52 12.44 0.47
N CYS A 53 20.86 13.14 1.40
CA CYS A 53 21.37 13.37 2.75
C CYS A 53 21.57 12.05 3.51
N LYS A 54 20.61 11.10 3.47
CA LYS A 54 20.73 9.78 4.11
C LYS A 54 21.91 8.98 3.53
N LYS A 55 22.17 9.06 2.22
CA LYS A 55 23.35 8.42 1.59
C LYS A 55 24.66 9.05 2.05
N LEU A 56 24.73 10.38 2.13
CA LEU A 56 25.95 11.09 2.57
C LEU A 56 26.25 10.87 4.06
N LEU A 57 25.21 10.74 4.91
CA LEU A 57 25.37 10.43 6.33
C LEU A 57 26.10 9.11 6.59
N LYS A 58 26.03 8.14 5.66
CA LYS A 58 26.78 6.87 5.77
C LYS A 58 28.30 7.04 5.70
N TYR A 59 28.79 8.18 5.22
CA TYR A 59 30.23 8.47 5.10
C TYR A 59 30.74 9.47 6.15
N LYS A 60 29.92 9.80 7.16
CA LYS A 60 30.24 10.81 8.18
C LYS A 60 31.49 10.46 9.01
N ASP A 61 31.77 9.17 9.19
CA ASP A 61 32.92 8.67 9.97
C ASP A 61 34.29 8.96 9.32
N VAL A 62 34.32 9.47 8.09
CA VAL A 62 35.57 9.74 7.33
C VAL A 62 36.15 11.14 7.62
N ASN A 63 35.74 11.81 8.71
CA ASN A 63 36.08 13.23 8.99
C ASN A 63 35.69 14.22 7.86
N LEU A 64 34.79 13.82 6.97
CA LEU A 64 34.33 14.63 5.85
C LEU A 64 32.99 15.29 6.20
N LYS A 65 32.97 16.63 6.30
CA LYS A 65 31.75 17.42 6.53
C LYS A 65 31.03 17.70 5.21
N PHE A 66 30.36 16.68 4.66
CA PHE A 66 29.57 16.83 3.44
C PHE A 66 28.26 17.61 3.64
N LEU A 67 27.70 17.55 4.85
CA LEU A 67 26.39 18.12 5.16
C LEU A 67 26.49 19.26 6.16
N SER A 68 25.62 20.25 6.00
CA SER A 68 25.33 21.22 7.06
C SER A 68 24.51 20.55 8.16
N GLN A 69 24.40 21.19 9.34
CA GLN A 69 23.53 20.69 10.41
C GLN A 69 22.08 20.47 9.94
N GLN A 70 21.57 21.35 9.06
CA GLN A 70 20.24 21.18 8.46
C GLN A 70 20.18 19.93 7.57
N GLY A 71 21.20 19.69 6.75
CA GLY A 71 21.29 18.50 5.90
C GLY A 71 21.44 17.20 6.71
N GLU A 72 22.09 17.26 7.87
CA GLU A 72 22.20 16.10 8.78
C GLU A 72 20.84 15.75 9.42
N SER A 73 20.06 16.75 9.83
CA SER A 73 18.74 16.51 10.44
C SER A 73 17.62 16.25 9.43
N PHE A 74 17.76 16.70 8.19
CA PHE A 74 16.70 16.70 7.19
C PHE A 74 16.05 15.31 6.96
N PRO A 75 16.80 14.19 6.80
CA PRO A 75 16.19 12.88 6.59
C PRO A 75 15.24 12.46 7.71
N ALA A 76 15.66 12.62 8.96
CA ALA A 76 14.85 12.26 10.13
C ALA A 76 13.62 13.16 10.24
N THR A 77 13.78 14.48 10.11
CA THR A 77 12.65 15.43 10.15
C THR A 77 11.64 15.19 9.03
N TYR A 78 12.11 14.89 7.82
CA TYR A 78 11.22 14.58 6.70
C TYR A 78 10.49 13.25 6.89
N GLN A 79 11.19 12.22 7.38
CA GLN A 79 10.58 10.93 7.66
C GLN A 79 9.51 11.02 8.77
N GLU A 80 9.77 11.80 9.81
CA GLU A 80 8.79 12.12 10.87
C GLU A 80 7.55 12.80 10.27
N PHE A 81 7.74 13.75 9.34
CA PHE A 81 6.64 14.44 8.67
C PHE A 81 5.75 13.46 7.87
N ILE A 82 6.38 12.53 7.13
CA ILE A 82 5.67 11.47 6.39
C ILE A 82 4.93 10.52 7.35
N TYR A 83 5.58 10.10 8.43
CA TYR A 83 4.97 9.25 9.45
C TYR A 83 3.72 9.90 10.06
N ARG A 84 3.81 11.16 10.49
CA ARG A 84 2.69 11.90 11.08
C ARG A 84 1.54 12.09 10.09
N THR A 85 1.83 12.28 8.81
CA THR A 85 0.80 12.32 7.76
C THR A 85 0.10 10.97 7.62
N ALA A 86 0.84 9.86 7.62
CA ALA A 86 0.24 8.53 7.58
C ALA A 86 -0.53 8.20 8.87
N LYS A 87 0.00 8.61 10.04
CA LYS A 87 -0.64 8.50 11.37
C LYS A 87 -2.00 9.18 11.37
N HIS A 88 -2.11 10.39 10.81
CA HIS A 88 -3.40 11.08 10.63
C HIS A 88 -4.42 10.13 10.00
N PHE A 89 -4.14 9.53 8.84
CA PHE A 89 -5.09 8.61 8.21
C PHE A 89 -5.36 7.34 9.03
N CYS A 90 -4.34 6.83 9.74
CA CYS A 90 -4.44 5.66 10.62
C CYS A 90 -5.35 5.89 11.84
N GLU A 91 -5.46 7.12 12.32
CA GLU A 91 -6.23 7.49 13.51
C GLU A 91 -7.64 7.98 13.18
N TYR A 92 -8.13 7.71 11.96
CA TYR A 92 -9.51 7.98 11.60
C TYR A 92 -10.47 7.34 12.64
N PRO A 93 -11.37 8.11 13.26
CA PRO A 93 -12.09 7.67 14.45
C PRO A 93 -13.30 6.76 14.15
N GLU A 94 -13.80 6.78 12.92
CA GLU A 94 -14.98 5.99 12.55
C GLU A 94 -14.62 4.58 12.06
N LYS A 95 -15.63 3.73 11.93
CA LYS A 95 -15.48 2.35 11.43
C LYS A 95 -16.08 2.21 10.03
N LEU A 96 -15.65 1.19 9.30
CA LEU A 96 -16.30 0.80 8.05
C LEU A 96 -17.77 0.43 8.29
N PRO A 97 -18.68 0.67 7.33
CA PRO A 97 -20.09 0.37 7.52
C PRO A 97 -20.30 -1.14 7.63
N GLU A 98 -21.05 -1.57 8.64
CA GLU A 98 -21.27 -3.00 8.95
C GLU A 98 -21.77 -3.79 7.73
N GLN A 99 -22.64 -3.20 6.91
CA GLN A 99 -23.14 -3.85 5.70
C GLN A 99 -22.05 -4.10 4.64
N PHE A 100 -21.08 -3.19 4.48
CA PHE A 100 -19.95 -3.40 3.57
C PHE A 100 -19.09 -4.56 4.06
N ILE A 101 -18.76 -4.49 5.33
CA ILE A 101 -18.01 -5.47 6.10
C ILE A 101 -18.62 -6.88 5.98
N ASP A 102 -19.92 -7.02 6.21
CA ASP A 102 -20.61 -8.31 6.15
C ASP A 102 -20.59 -8.94 4.76
N ARG A 103 -20.68 -8.10 3.71
CA ARG A 103 -20.62 -8.56 2.33
C ARG A 103 -19.20 -9.01 1.95
N LEU A 104 -18.19 -8.24 2.37
CA LEU A 104 -16.78 -8.61 2.18
C LEU A 104 -16.44 -9.91 2.93
N TYR A 105 -16.92 -10.04 4.19
CA TYR A 105 -16.74 -11.25 4.98
C TYR A 105 -17.29 -12.51 4.29
N LYS A 106 -18.55 -12.45 3.86
CA LYS A 106 -19.21 -13.55 3.16
C LYS A 106 -18.45 -13.93 1.89
N TYR A 107 -17.94 -12.93 1.15
CA TYR A 107 -17.13 -13.16 -0.03
C TYR A 107 -15.81 -13.89 0.31
N ILE A 108 -15.04 -13.37 1.27
CA ILE A 108 -13.75 -13.98 1.69
C ILE A 108 -13.94 -15.43 2.14
N LEU A 109 -15.02 -15.73 2.88
CA LEU A 109 -15.31 -17.10 3.31
C LEU A 109 -15.71 -18.02 2.16
N SER A 110 -16.45 -17.50 1.18
CA SER A 110 -16.90 -18.30 0.03
C SER A 110 -15.77 -18.63 -0.96
N ASP A 111 -14.74 -17.79 -1.02
CA ASP A 111 -13.65 -17.86 -2.01
C ASP A 111 -12.28 -18.06 -1.32
N TYR A 112 -12.25 -18.88 -0.26
CA TYR A 112 -11.05 -19.06 0.55
C TYR A 112 -10.01 -20.00 -0.12
N PRO A 113 -8.71 -19.63 -0.13
CA PRO A 113 -8.10 -18.43 0.43
C PRO A 113 -8.26 -17.20 -0.47
N CYS A 114 -8.58 -16.06 0.14
CA CYS A 114 -8.65 -14.76 -0.53
C CYS A 114 -7.49 -13.88 -0.05
N HIS A 115 -6.71 -13.34 -1.00
CA HIS A 115 -5.62 -12.42 -0.71
C HIS A 115 -6.13 -10.98 -0.69
N ILE A 116 -5.64 -10.19 0.26
CA ILE A 116 -6.00 -8.79 0.42
C ILE A 116 -4.73 -7.96 0.36
N ALA A 117 -4.68 -7.03 -0.59
CA ALA A 117 -3.63 -6.03 -0.68
C ALA A 117 -4.27 -4.65 -0.56
N THR A 118 -3.69 -3.79 0.27
CA THR A 118 -4.16 -2.42 0.49
C THR A 118 -3.03 -1.42 0.24
N LEU A 119 -3.42 -0.28 -0.33
CA LEU A 119 -2.55 0.90 -0.46
C LEU A 119 -2.84 1.93 0.65
N ASN A 120 -3.85 1.68 1.48
CA ASN A 120 -4.28 2.63 2.50
C ASN A 120 -3.33 2.61 3.70
N TYR A 121 -3.14 3.80 4.28
CA TYR A 121 -2.47 3.98 5.57
C TYR A 121 -3.41 3.78 6.76
N ASP A 122 -4.72 3.86 6.51
CA ASP A 122 -5.74 3.66 7.53
C ASP A 122 -5.75 2.22 8.07
N LYS A 123 -6.30 2.05 9.26
CA LYS A 123 -6.36 0.77 9.95
C LYS A 123 -7.73 0.08 9.84
N LEU A 124 -8.66 0.63 9.04
CA LEU A 124 -10.08 0.27 9.10
C LEU A 124 -10.34 -1.18 8.72
N LEU A 125 -9.78 -1.62 7.59
CA LEU A 125 -9.91 -3.00 7.14
C LEU A 125 -9.11 -3.94 8.05
N TYR A 126 -7.94 -3.50 8.50
CA TYR A 126 -7.03 -4.27 9.32
C TYR A 126 -7.63 -4.62 10.68
N GLU A 127 -8.09 -3.61 11.42
CA GLU A 127 -8.72 -3.77 12.74
C GLU A 127 -9.90 -4.73 12.66
N TRP A 128 -10.74 -4.57 11.64
CA TRP A 128 -11.89 -5.42 11.43
C TRP A 128 -11.52 -6.89 11.12
N LEU A 129 -10.53 -7.13 10.25
CA LEU A 129 -10.11 -8.50 9.91
C LEU A 129 -9.56 -9.24 11.15
N ILE A 130 -8.83 -8.54 12.01
CA ILE A 130 -8.36 -9.08 13.30
C ILE A 130 -9.54 -9.43 14.19
N GLU A 131 -10.49 -8.52 14.37
CA GLU A 131 -11.68 -8.74 15.20
C GLU A 131 -12.46 -9.98 14.75
N LYS A 132 -12.57 -10.21 13.44
CA LYS A 132 -13.27 -11.36 12.85
C LYS A 132 -12.38 -12.60 12.68
N LYS A 133 -11.08 -12.53 13.02
CA LYS A 133 -10.10 -13.62 12.88
C LYS A 133 -9.99 -14.16 11.44
N ILE A 134 -10.19 -13.28 10.46
CA ILE A 134 -10.05 -13.60 9.03
C ILE A 134 -8.56 -13.54 8.67
N CYS A 135 -8.11 -14.39 7.75
CA CYS A 135 -6.69 -14.53 7.42
C CYS A 135 -5.83 -14.92 8.65
N SER A 136 -6.32 -15.84 9.48
CA SER A 136 -5.59 -16.42 10.62
C SER A 136 -4.77 -17.64 10.19
N GLY A 137 -3.65 -17.41 9.50
CA GLY A 137 -2.81 -18.47 8.93
C GLY A 137 -1.68 -18.98 9.84
N TYR A 138 -1.19 -18.14 10.76
CA TYR A 138 -0.10 -18.46 11.67
C TYR A 138 -0.35 -17.84 13.06
N TYR A 139 0.62 -17.94 13.98
CA TYR A 139 0.52 -17.29 15.28
C TYR A 139 0.84 -15.79 15.17
N GLY A 140 -0.08 -15.08 14.53
CA GLY A 140 -0.07 -13.64 14.27
C GLY A 140 -1.50 -13.13 14.16
N ASP A 141 -1.68 -11.81 14.15
CA ASP A 141 -3.03 -11.22 14.05
C ASP A 141 -3.66 -11.39 12.66
N LEU A 142 -2.84 -11.26 11.61
CA LEU A 142 -3.17 -11.51 10.20
C LEU A 142 -2.01 -12.24 9.52
N VAL A 143 -2.22 -12.71 8.29
CA VAL A 143 -1.13 -13.22 7.47
C VAL A 143 -0.26 -12.10 6.86
N ASP A 144 0.43 -11.35 7.71
CA ASP A 144 1.29 -10.19 7.38
C ASP A 144 2.77 -10.36 7.82
N GLY A 145 3.13 -11.52 8.36
CA GLY A 145 4.51 -11.86 8.71
C GLY A 145 4.98 -11.45 10.11
N ILE A 146 4.16 -10.76 10.90
CA ILE A 146 4.42 -10.36 12.30
C ILE A 146 3.97 -11.43 13.31
N HIS A 147 4.92 -12.11 13.96
CA HIS A 147 4.60 -13.14 14.94
C HIS A 147 4.18 -12.57 16.31
N ASN A 148 3.06 -13.03 16.88
CA ASN A 148 2.51 -12.48 18.12
C ASN A 148 3.39 -12.72 19.36
N THR A 149 4.27 -13.73 19.36
CA THR A 149 5.19 -13.98 20.49
C THR A 149 6.41 -13.06 20.46
N THR A 150 7.00 -12.83 19.28
CA THR A 150 8.24 -12.03 19.17
C THR A 150 7.90 -10.56 18.93
N GLY A 151 6.75 -10.29 18.31
CA GLY A 151 6.39 -8.97 17.78
C GLY A 151 7.16 -8.60 16.51
N ASN A 152 8.03 -9.49 16.02
CA ASN A 152 8.97 -9.20 14.94
C ASN A 152 8.47 -9.81 13.63
N PHE A 153 8.71 -9.07 12.56
CA PHE A 153 8.50 -9.49 11.19
C PHE A 153 9.49 -10.61 10.82
N CYS A 154 8.97 -11.63 10.14
CA CYS A 154 9.79 -12.63 9.49
C CYS A 154 9.10 -13.08 8.21
N HIS A 155 9.85 -13.08 7.10
CA HIS A 155 9.34 -13.52 5.80
C HIS A 155 8.85 -14.99 5.83
N GLU A 156 9.44 -15.84 6.68
CA GLU A 156 9.08 -17.25 6.81
C GLU A 156 7.63 -17.43 7.30
N ASN A 157 7.10 -16.46 8.07
CA ASN A 157 5.71 -16.48 8.54
C ASN A 157 4.70 -16.32 7.39
N LEU A 158 5.13 -15.81 6.23
CA LEU A 158 4.29 -15.68 5.04
C LEU A 158 4.33 -16.94 4.16
N LEU A 159 5.28 -17.86 4.40
CA LEU A 159 5.42 -19.10 3.62
C LEU A 159 4.36 -20.13 3.98
N ARG A 160 3.76 -20.73 2.96
CA ARG A 160 2.78 -21.82 3.10
C ARG A 160 3.45 -23.18 2.97
N ILE A 161 4.08 -23.65 4.05
CA ILE A 161 4.71 -24.99 4.06
C ILE A 161 3.64 -26.08 4.20
N THR A 162 2.69 -25.93 5.13
CA THR A 162 1.63 -26.94 5.39
C THR A 162 0.22 -26.36 5.48
N LYS A 163 0.08 -25.04 5.51
CA LYS A 163 -1.20 -24.35 5.71
C LYS A 163 -1.64 -23.60 4.46
N LYS A 164 -2.95 -23.57 4.22
CA LYS A 164 -3.57 -22.78 3.14
C LYS A 164 -4.20 -21.53 3.76
N PHE A 165 -3.72 -20.35 3.38
CA PHE A 165 -4.25 -19.07 3.83
C PHE A 165 -4.04 -17.97 2.78
N GLY A 166 -4.89 -16.94 2.84
CA GLY A 166 -4.71 -15.70 2.09
C GLY A 166 -3.74 -14.76 2.82
N TRP A 167 -3.07 -13.90 2.08
CA TRP A 167 -2.16 -12.88 2.64
C TRP A 167 -2.90 -11.58 2.89
N TYR A 168 -2.45 -10.82 3.88
CA TYR A 168 -2.85 -9.43 4.06
C TYR A 168 -1.61 -8.53 3.93
N LEU A 169 -1.58 -7.68 2.90
CA LEU A 169 -0.38 -6.95 2.49
C LEU A 169 -0.65 -5.44 2.44
N HIS A 170 0.08 -4.64 3.23
CA HIS A 170 0.10 -3.18 3.13
C HIS A 170 1.18 -2.75 2.14
N LEU A 171 0.86 -2.67 0.85
CA LEU A 171 1.87 -2.45 -0.20
C LEU A 171 2.53 -1.07 -0.09
N HIS A 172 1.80 -0.05 0.34
CA HIS A 172 2.37 1.28 0.65
C HIS A 172 2.79 1.43 2.10
N GLY A 173 2.76 0.34 2.87
CA GLY A 173 3.12 0.34 4.28
C GLY A 173 2.06 0.93 5.19
N SER A 174 2.45 1.22 6.43
CA SER A 174 1.56 1.68 7.49
C SER A 174 2.38 2.35 8.58
N PRO A 175 1.85 3.39 9.26
CA PRO A 175 2.49 3.95 10.45
C PRO A 175 2.55 2.95 11.62
N LEU A 176 1.84 1.83 11.53
CA LEU A 176 1.95 0.74 12.51
C LEU A 176 3.33 0.04 12.47
N PHE A 177 4.08 0.11 11.36
CA PHE A 177 5.36 -0.58 11.25
C PHE A 177 6.52 0.32 11.64
N LYS A 178 7.46 -0.23 12.43
CA LYS A 178 8.72 0.43 12.78
C LYS A 178 9.90 -0.53 12.74
N SER A 179 11.05 -0.02 12.34
CA SER A 179 12.33 -0.70 12.47
C SER A 179 12.90 -0.45 13.87
N GLU A 180 13.13 -1.49 14.66
CA GLU A 180 13.91 -1.46 15.91
C GLU A 180 15.25 -2.19 15.71
N ASN A 181 16.13 -2.12 16.70
CA ASN A 181 17.47 -2.75 16.64
C ASN A 181 17.43 -4.27 16.38
N ASP A 182 16.37 -4.96 16.78
CA ASP A 182 16.20 -6.41 16.68
C ASP A 182 15.28 -6.85 15.51
N GLY A 183 14.81 -5.91 14.70
CA GLY A 183 14.01 -6.18 13.51
C GLY A 183 12.83 -5.23 13.34
N ILE A 184 11.91 -5.62 12.46
CA ILE A 184 10.73 -4.80 12.15
C ILE A 184 9.58 -5.23 13.05
N ARG A 185 8.94 -4.29 13.72
CA ARG A 185 7.85 -4.53 14.66
C ARG A 185 6.59 -3.81 14.22
N LYS A 186 5.47 -4.28 14.75
CA LYS A 186 4.15 -3.70 14.53
C LYS A 186 3.60 -3.17 15.84
N GLU A 187 3.20 -1.92 15.82
CA GLU A 187 2.52 -1.27 16.93
C GLU A 187 1.16 -1.92 17.20
N ASN A 188 0.75 -1.87 18.47
CA ASN A 188 -0.56 -2.37 18.85
C ASN A 188 -1.64 -1.44 18.28
N ILE A 189 -2.40 -1.95 17.31
CA ILE A 189 -3.46 -1.23 16.62
C ILE A 189 -4.55 -0.61 17.53
N ARG A 190 -4.73 -1.15 18.74
CA ARG A 190 -5.71 -0.67 19.72
C ARG A 190 -5.20 0.45 20.61
N LEU A 191 -3.90 0.72 20.58
CA LEU A 191 -3.29 1.85 21.29
C LEU A 191 -3.16 3.03 20.34
N SER A 192 -3.10 4.23 20.92
CA SER A 192 -2.72 5.43 20.16
C SER A 192 -1.30 5.26 19.64
N LEU A 193 -1.06 5.72 18.41
CA LEU A 193 0.27 5.70 17.83
C LEU A 193 1.17 6.74 18.54
N PRO A 194 2.48 6.47 18.65
CA PRO A 194 3.43 7.44 19.23
C PRO A 194 3.26 8.86 18.66
N GLU A 195 3.41 9.87 19.51
CA GLU A 195 3.33 11.28 19.09
C GLU A 195 4.57 11.74 18.34
N ALA A 196 5.70 11.06 18.50
CA ALA A 196 6.94 11.36 17.81
C ALA A 196 7.74 10.07 17.57
N PHE A 197 8.76 10.13 16.73
CA PHE A 197 9.77 9.07 16.70
C PHE A 197 10.37 8.90 18.09
N ASP A 198 10.36 7.65 18.57
CA ASP A 198 11.15 7.31 19.74
C ASP A 198 12.63 7.19 19.33
N GLU A 199 13.52 7.25 20.32
CA GLU A 199 14.96 7.08 20.11
C GLU A 199 15.37 5.64 19.75
N ASN A 200 14.41 4.70 19.77
CA ASN A 200 14.63 3.25 19.68
C ASN A 200 14.14 2.63 18.36
N GLY A 201 13.45 3.37 17.48
CA GLY A 201 12.94 2.85 16.23
C GLY A 201 12.54 3.88 15.17
N GLU A 202 12.76 3.52 13.91
CA GLU A 202 12.44 4.32 12.72
C GLU A 202 11.15 3.82 12.05
N HIS A 203 10.12 4.66 11.93
CA HIS A 203 8.95 4.37 11.11
C HIS A 203 9.27 4.62 9.63
N SER A 204 10.02 3.72 9.02
CA SER A 204 10.57 3.86 7.67
C SER A 204 9.77 3.14 6.58
N HIS A 205 8.78 2.33 6.96
CA HIS A 205 8.03 1.46 6.05
C HIS A 205 6.73 2.12 5.56
N ILE A 206 6.84 3.31 4.94
CA ILE A 206 5.71 4.09 4.42
C ILE A 206 6.05 4.65 3.03
N VAL A 207 5.16 4.46 2.06
CA VAL A 207 5.32 4.92 0.67
C VAL A 207 4.44 6.13 0.40
N LEU A 208 4.82 7.30 0.91
CA LEU A 208 4.15 8.57 0.61
C LEU A 208 5.09 9.49 -0.17
N THR A 209 5.13 9.31 -1.49
CA THR A 209 6.03 10.03 -2.39
C THR A 209 5.49 9.98 -3.83
N ASN A 210 6.04 10.81 -4.71
CA ASN A 210 5.73 10.78 -6.14
C ASN A 210 5.93 9.38 -6.74
N THR A 211 5.08 9.04 -7.72
CA THR A 211 5.05 7.72 -8.40
C THR A 211 6.41 7.24 -8.89
N LYS A 212 7.29 8.15 -9.33
CA LYS A 212 8.65 7.86 -9.82
C LYS A 212 9.55 7.20 -8.79
N TYR A 213 9.36 7.49 -7.49
CA TYR A 213 10.24 7.00 -6.42
C TYR A 213 9.62 5.88 -5.59
N LYS A 214 8.37 5.48 -5.84
CA LYS A 214 7.70 4.44 -5.05
C LYS A 214 8.51 3.13 -5.07
N THR A 215 9.04 2.72 -6.22
CA THR A 215 9.89 1.53 -6.35
C THR A 215 11.17 1.63 -5.53
N ASP A 216 11.81 2.80 -5.47
CA ASP A 216 13.02 3.02 -4.66
C ASP A 216 12.70 2.91 -3.16
N VAL A 217 11.56 3.47 -2.72
CA VAL A 217 11.12 3.35 -1.32
C VAL A 217 10.76 1.91 -0.96
N ILE A 218 10.03 1.21 -1.83
CA ILE A 218 9.63 -0.18 -1.63
C ILE A 218 10.87 -1.08 -1.53
N SER A 219 11.80 -0.96 -2.49
CA SER A 219 13.03 -1.77 -2.52
C SER A 219 14.01 -1.42 -1.39
N GLY A 220 13.95 -0.20 -0.86
CA GLY A 220 14.73 0.22 0.30
C GLY A 220 14.17 -0.23 1.65
N SER A 221 13.03 -0.91 1.67
CA SER A 221 12.33 -1.35 2.87
C SER A 221 12.25 -2.88 2.92
N ASP A 222 12.92 -3.49 3.90
CA ASP A 222 12.97 -4.95 4.09
C ASP A 222 11.56 -5.57 4.27
N LEU A 223 10.60 -4.81 4.80
CA LEU A 223 9.21 -5.23 4.92
C LEU A 223 8.47 -5.16 3.57
N LEU A 224 8.56 -3.99 2.90
CA LEU A 224 7.73 -3.71 1.73
C LEU A 224 8.21 -4.48 0.50
N ALA A 225 9.52 -4.69 0.36
CA ALA A 225 10.07 -5.56 -0.68
C ALA A 225 9.46 -6.97 -0.59
N VAL A 226 9.42 -7.55 0.62
CA VAL A 226 8.81 -8.86 0.86
C VAL A 226 7.31 -8.82 0.56
N TYR A 227 6.58 -7.81 1.01
CA TYR A 227 5.15 -7.69 0.69
C TYR A 227 4.88 -7.63 -0.81
N PHE A 228 5.74 -6.98 -1.59
CA PHE A 228 5.62 -6.96 -3.04
C PHE A 228 5.91 -8.32 -3.69
N ASP A 229 6.90 -9.06 -3.20
CA ASP A 229 7.13 -10.44 -3.66
C ASP A 229 5.90 -11.33 -3.41
N PHE A 230 5.29 -11.19 -2.23
CA PHE A 230 4.07 -11.91 -1.89
C PHE A 230 2.83 -11.40 -2.63
N PHE A 231 2.78 -10.14 -3.04
CA PHE A 231 1.75 -9.62 -3.92
C PHE A 231 1.84 -10.25 -5.32
N ILE A 232 3.04 -10.39 -5.87
CA ILE A 232 3.27 -11.09 -7.14
C ILE A 232 2.81 -12.56 -7.03
N ASN A 233 3.12 -13.22 -5.91
CA ASN A 233 2.63 -14.57 -5.63
C ASN A 233 1.09 -14.61 -5.56
N ALA A 234 0.47 -13.66 -4.85
CA ALA A 234 -0.99 -13.55 -4.74
C ALA A 234 -1.65 -13.40 -6.12
N LEU A 235 -1.09 -12.54 -6.98
CA LEU A 235 -1.55 -12.40 -8.35
C LEU A 235 -1.45 -13.73 -9.10
N SER A 236 -0.30 -14.39 -9.05
CA SER A 236 -0.08 -15.66 -9.79
C SER A 236 -1.12 -16.74 -9.47
N GLU A 237 -1.55 -16.81 -8.20
CA GLU A 237 -2.54 -17.75 -7.69
C GLU A 237 -3.99 -17.33 -7.95
N SER A 238 -4.21 -16.05 -8.24
CA SER A 238 -5.54 -15.48 -8.42
C SER A 238 -6.09 -15.77 -9.81
N ASN A 239 -7.38 -16.11 -9.85
CA ASN A 239 -8.16 -16.18 -11.08
C ASN A 239 -9.10 -14.97 -11.27
N LYS A 240 -9.33 -14.23 -10.18
CA LYS A 240 -10.15 -13.03 -10.14
C LYS A 240 -9.41 -11.95 -9.34
N ILE A 241 -9.42 -10.72 -9.84
CA ILE A 241 -8.93 -9.54 -9.14
C ILE A 241 -10.13 -8.62 -8.93
N ILE A 242 -10.35 -8.15 -7.70
CA ILE A 242 -11.33 -7.11 -7.38
C ILE A 242 -10.58 -5.89 -6.89
N SER A 243 -10.67 -4.79 -7.62
CA SER A 243 -10.06 -3.50 -7.33
C SER A 243 -11.13 -2.54 -6.79
N LEU A 244 -10.97 -2.03 -5.57
CA LEU A 244 -11.92 -1.15 -4.90
C LEU A 244 -11.29 0.22 -4.67
N GLY A 245 -11.86 1.27 -5.25
CA GLY A 245 -11.43 2.66 -5.01
C GLY A 245 -10.03 2.99 -5.54
N TYR A 246 -9.40 2.10 -6.28
CA TYR A 246 -8.11 2.33 -6.93
C TYR A 246 -8.28 3.24 -8.14
N SER A 247 -7.39 4.22 -8.29
CA SER A 247 -7.48 5.24 -9.33
C SER A 247 -6.83 4.84 -10.67
N GLY A 248 -5.97 3.82 -10.66
CA GLY A 248 -5.21 3.41 -11.85
C GLY A 248 -3.90 4.18 -12.06
N PHE A 249 -3.49 5.04 -11.11
CA PHE A 249 -2.28 5.86 -11.24
C PHE A 249 -1.04 5.29 -10.54
N ASP A 250 -1.13 4.09 -9.95
CA ASP A 250 0.07 3.39 -9.45
C ASP A 250 0.66 2.51 -10.56
N ASP A 251 1.60 3.07 -11.30
CA ASP A 251 2.20 2.37 -12.45
C ASP A 251 2.96 1.10 -12.05
N HIS A 252 3.43 0.99 -10.80
CA HIS A 252 4.11 -0.20 -10.29
C HIS A 252 3.12 -1.36 -10.09
N ILE A 253 1.97 -1.09 -9.46
CA ILE A 253 0.88 -2.09 -9.34
C ILE A 253 0.35 -2.48 -10.72
N ASN A 254 0.11 -1.50 -11.59
CA ASN A 254 -0.36 -1.73 -12.95
C ASN A 254 0.60 -2.62 -13.75
N PHE A 255 1.91 -2.44 -13.55
CA PHE A 255 2.94 -3.23 -14.21
C PHE A 255 2.93 -4.70 -13.79
N GLU A 256 2.78 -4.98 -12.49
CA GLU A 256 2.68 -6.36 -12.01
C GLU A 256 1.37 -7.04 -12.45
N ILE A 257 0.25 -6.31 -12.52
CA ILE A 257 -0.99 -6.81 -13.11
C ILE A 257 -0.81 -7.11 -14.61
N LYS A 258 -0.12 -6.24 -15.37
CA LYS A 258 0.20 -6.48 -16.80
C LYS A 258 1.02 -7.75 -17.00
N LYS A 259 2.04 -7.96 -16.17
CA LYS A 259 2.84 -9.19 -16.19
C LYS A 259 1.99 -10.41 -15.87
N TRP A 260 1.13 -10.33 -14.87
CA TRP A 260 0.20 -11.39 -14.53
C TRP A 260 -0.70 -11.75 -15.73
N ILE A 261 -1.33 -10.77 -16.38
CA ILE A 261 -2.14 -11.00 -17.60
C ILE A 261 -1.30 -11.69 -18.68
N THR A 262 -0.08 -11.18 -18.93
CA THR A 262 0.84 -11.73 -19.91
C THR A 262 1.13 -13.21 -19.63
N ASN A 263 1.46 -13.54 -18.38
CA ASN A 263 1.76 -14.90 -17.96
C ASN A 263 0.55 -15.83 -18.09
N LYS A 264 -0.66 -15.37 -17.73
CA LYS A 264 -1.90 -16.14 -17.88
C LYS A 264 -2.20 -16.44 -19.35
N ILE A 265 -2.02 -15.46 -20.24
CA ILE A 265 -2.23 -15.63 -21.68
C ILE A 265 -1.20 -16.59 -22.29
N MET A 266 0.09 -16.37 -22.01
CA MET A 266 1.17 -17.19 -22.58
C MET A 266 1.18 -18.62 -22.04
N GLY A 267 0.84 -18.80 -20.76
CA GLY A 267 0.74 -20.11 -20.11
C GLY A 267 -0.47 -20.95 -20.56
N ASN A 268 -1.54 -20.31 -21.03
CA ASN A 268 -2.78 -20.99 -21.45
C ASN A 268 -2.80 -21.45 -22.92
N THR A 269 -1.66 -21.44 -23.62
CA THR A 269 -1.55 -21.80 -25.04
C THR A 269 -1.82 -23.29 -25.36
N LYS A 270 -2.20 -24.13 -24.38
CA LYS A 270 -2.33 -25.59 -24.57
C LYS A 270 -3.65 -26.26 -24.17
N ILE A 271 -4.70 -25.55 -23.72
CA ILE A 271 -5.91 -26.26 -23.22
C ILE A 271 -7.20 -25.65 -23.79
N ASN A 272 -7.97 -26.48 -24.50
CA ASN A 272 -9.30 -26.23 -25.11
C ASN A 272 -10.43 -25.96 -24.09
N SER A 273 -10.11 -25.44 -22.91
CA SER A 273 -11.05 -25.04 -21.87
C SER A 273 -10.42 -23.88 -21.10
N ASN A 274 -10.43 -22.68 -21.70
CA ASN A 274 -9.88 -21.48 -21.05
C ASN A 274 -10.82 -21.02 -19.93
N PRO A 275 -10.44 -21.07 -18.65
CA PRO A 275 -11.09 -20.21 -17.67
C PRO A 275 -10.81 -18.76 -18.07
N LYS A 276 -11.86 -17.97 -18.28
CA LYS A 276 -11.71 -16.52 -18.43
C LYS A 276 -11.35 -15.95 -17.07
N PHE A 277 -10.17 -15.34 -16.95
CA PHE A 277 -9.80 -14.62 -15.75
C PHE A 277 -10.55 -13.29 -15.71
N THR A 278 -10.88 -12.83 -14.51
CA THR A 278 -11.73 -11.63 -14.35
C THR A 278 -11.01 -10.55 -13.58
N ILE A 279 -11.03 -9.33 -14.09
CA ILE A 279 -10.66 -8.11 -13.35
C ILE A 279 -11.93 -7.31 -13.15
N GLU A 280 -12.31 -7.11 -11.91
CA GLU A 280 -13.46 -6.31 -11.53
C GLU A 280 -12.99 -5.01 -10.89
N ILE A 281 -13.34 -3.89 -11.51
CA ILE A 281 -12.96 -2.55 -11.09
C ILE A 281 -14.19 -1.89 -10.51
N VAL A 282 -14.12 -1.50 -9.25
CA VAL A 282 -15.18 -0.85 -8.52
C VAL A 282 -14.70 0.56 -8.15
N GLU A 283 -15.19 1.54 -8.89
CA GLU A 283 -14.78 2.93 -8.78
C GLU A 283 -15.95 3.85 -8.43
N TRP A 284 -15.62 5.03 -7.93
CA TRP A 284 -16.62 6.08 -7.69
C TRP A 284 -17.20 6.55 -9.03
N ASP A 285 -18.50 6.80 -9.08
CA ASP A 285 -19.20 7.18 -10.32
C ASP A 285 -18.80 8.55 -10.88
N GLY A 286 -18.23 9.42 -10.06
CA GLY A 286 -17.58 10.66 -10.51
C GLY A 286 -16.18 10.48 -11.09
N SER A 287 -15.64 9.25 -11.14
CA SER A 287 -14.41 8.98 -11.88
C SER A 287 -14.66 9.08 -13.39
N ASN A 288 -13.85 9.86 -14.09
CA ASN A 288 -13.94 10.05 -15.54
C ASN A 288 -13.18 8.95 -16.32
N ASN A 289 -12.76 7.89 -15.65
CA ASN A 289 -12.06 6.77 -16.27
C ASN A 289 -13.06 5.97 -17.11
N ASN A 290 -12.68 5.55 -18.31
CA ASN A 290 -13.49 4.69 -19.17
C ASN A 290 -12.81 3.32 -19.36
N GLN A 291 -13.43 2.43 -20.12
CA GLN A 291 -12.85 1.12 -20.39
C GLN A 291 -11.48 1.22 -21.06
N SER A 292 -11.32 2.12 -22.03
CA SER A 292 -10.03 2.34 -22.72
C SER A 292 -8.92 2.81 -21.77
N PHE A 293 -9.23 3.65 -20.78
CA PHE A 293 -8.28 4.04 -19.74
C PHE A 293 -7.78 2.82 -18.98
N TRP A 294 -8.68 1.96 -18.52
CA TRP A 294 -8.31 0.77 -17.74
C TRP A 294 -7.58 -0.28 -18.57
N GLU A 295 -7.94 -0.43 -19.84
CA GLU A 295 -7.21 -1.27 -20.79
C GLU A 295 -5.79 -0.74 -21.02
N ASP A 296 -5.59 0.56 -21.24
CA ASP A 296 -4.22 1.11 -21.39
C ASP A 296 -3.40 0.95 -20.09
N LYS A 297 -4.05 1.13 -18.93
CA LYS A 297 -3.40 0.96 -17.63
C LYS A 297 -3.05 -0.49 -17.30
N LEU A 298 -3.88 -1.47 -17.65
CA LEU A 298 -3.73 -2.85 -17.18
C LEU A 298 -3.41 -3.88 -18.26
N PHE A 299 -3.73 -3.64 -19.52
CA PHE A 299 -3.51 -4.64 -20.57
C PHE A 299 -2.10 -4.53 -21.15
N PRO A 300 -1.39 -5.66 -21.33
CA PRO A 300 -0.11 -5.66 -22.02
C PRO A 300 -0.32 -5.37 -23.51
N LYS A 301 0.65 -4.68 -24.11
CA LYS A 301 0.68 -4.44 -25.56
C LYS A 301 1.39 -5.62 -26.22
N PHE A 302 0.63 -6.48 -26.92
CA PHE A 302 1.19 -7.58 -27.70
C PHE A 302 1.52 -7.12 -29.12
N ASN A 303 2.72 -7.41 -29.58
CA ASN A 303 3.15 -7.10 -30.96
C ASN A 303 2.64 -8.12 -32.00
N TYR A 304 2.01 -9.21 -31.56
CA TYR A 304 1.51 -10.28 -32.42
C TYR A 304 0.03 -10.08 -32.70
N GLN A 305 -0.35 -9.97 -33.98
CA GLN A 305 -1.71 -9.68 -34.42
C GLN A 305 -2.77 -10.75 -34.05
N THR A 306 -2.35 -11.89 -33.51
CA THR A 306 -3.23 -13.06 -33.31
C THR A 306 -3.67 -13.29 -31.86
N ILE A 307 -3.16 -12.54 -30.88
CA ILE A 307 -3.49 -12.74 -29.46
C ILE A 307 -4.35 -11.56 -28.97
N SER A 308 -5.65 -11.80 -28.79
CA SER A 308 -6.56 -10.84 -28.17
C SER A 308 -6.60 -11.07 -26.67
N VAL A 309 -6.29 -10.03 -25.89
CA VAL A 309 -6.39 -10.07 -24.42
C VAL A 309 -7.80 -10.43 -23.96
N HIS A 310 -8.82 -9.95 -24.68
CA HIS A 310 -10.23 -10.16 -24.37
C HIS A 310 -10.70 -11.60 -24.50
N ASP A 311 -9.95 -12.46 -25.19
CA ASP A 311 -10.26 -13.88 -25.30
C ASP A 311 -9.96 -14.61 -23.97
N HIS A 312 -9.08 -14.03 -23.15
CA HIS A 312 -8.58 -14.63 -21.91
C HIS A 312 -8.98 -13.85 -20.65
N ILE A 313 -9.12 -12.53 -20.75
CA ILE A 313 -9.41 -11.63 -19.62
C ILE A 313 -10.74 -10.91 -19.85
N VAL A 314 -11.61 -10.94 -18.85
CA VAL A 314 -12.81 -10.12 -18.78
C VAL A 314 -12.56 -8.97 -17.81
N ILE A 315 -12.69 -7.74 -18.29
CA ILE A 315 -12.68 -6.55 -17.44
C ILE A 315 -14.11 -6.06 -17.22
N ASN A 316 -14.52 -5.98 -15.96
CA ASN A 316 -15.84 -5.51 -15.55
C ASN A 316 -15.67 -4.22 -14.76
N ILE A 317 -16.25 -3.13 -15.21
CA ILE A 317 -16.17 -1.84 -14.52
C ILE A 317 -17.53 -1.53 -13.91
N LYS A 318 -17.56 -1.37 -12.59
CA LYS A 318 -18.74 -1.02 -11.80
C LYS A 318 -18.52 0.35 -11.17
N ARG A 319 -19.37 1.29 -11.54
CA ARG A 319 -19.37 2.65 -11.00
C ARG A 319 -20.46 2.77 -9.93
N LEU A 320 -20.09 3.29 -8.77
CA LEU A 320 -21.01 3.45 -7.65
C LEU A 320 -20.89 4.85 -7.05
N PRO A 321 -22.01 5.48 -6.66
CA PRO A 321 -21.98 6.73 -5.88
C PRO A 321 -21.21 6.58 -4.57
N ASN A 322 -21.23 5.38 -3.99
CA ASN A 322 -20.41 5.02 -2.85
C ASN A 322 -19.92 3.57 -3.04
N ILE A 323 -18.60 3.40 -3.21
CA ILE A 323 -17.97 2.08 -3.42
C ILE A 323 -18.20 1.10 -2.25
N LEU A 324 -18.47 1.60 -1.05
CA LEU A 324 -18.80 0.76 0.11
C LEU A 324 -20.19 0.12 0.00
N LYS A 325 -21.00 0.53 -0.99
CA LYS A 325 -22.25 -0.14 -1.35
C LYS A 325 -22.04 -1.30 -2.33
N TYR A 326 -20.81 -1.62 -2.71
CA TYR A 326 -20.52 -2.74 -3.60
C TYR A 326 -20.96 -4.09 -3.01
N ASP A 327 -21.64 -4.91 -3.82
CA ASP A 327 -22.03 -6.27 -3.48
C ASP A 327 -21.14 -7.27 -4.22
N PHE A 328 -20.30 -7.94 -3.46
CA PHE A 328 -19.33 -8.92 -3.93
C PHE A 328 -19.97 -10.19 -4.53
N ARG A 329 -21.29 -10.41 -4.33
CA ARG A 329 -21.99 -11.63 -4.78
C ARG A 329 -22.41 -11.61 -6.25
N LEU A 330 -22.32 -10.48 -6.94
CA LEU A 330 -23.03 -10.28 -8.22
C LEU A 330 -22.44 -11.00 -9.45
N ASN A 331 -21.40 -11.83 -9.33
CA ASN A 331 -20.67 -12.36 -10.48
C ASN A 331 -20.39 -13.88 -10.42
N ASN A 332 -21.30 -14.69 -9.87
CA ASN A 332 -21.25 -16.16 -10.03
C ASN A 332 -22.06 -16.60 -11.24
#